data_AF-A0A0C9S0K0-F1
#
_entry.id   AF-A0A0C9S0K0-F1
#
_cell.length_a   1.000
_cell.length_b   1.000
_cell.length_c   1.000
_cell.angle_alpha   90.00
_cell.angle_beta   90.00
_cell.angle_gamma   90.00
#
_symmetry.space_group_name_H-M   'P 1'
#
loop_
_entity.id
_entity.type
_entity.pdbx_description
1 polymer ?
#
loop_
_entity_poly.entity_id
_entity_poly.type
_entity_poly.pdbx_seq_one_letter_code
_entity_poly.pdbx_strand_id
1 'polypeptide(L)'
;ATVYGTSVSISSICFLHQDKGNCRGISEMWHYNSTKDICSPFNYGGCGGNENRFDNCTLRMESCSSRVRQSRQDLWATLVSSVGKANENLTEICRKLEKEAEEEYYDEWKDYKPDVGHTAPPRENYYDDDEE
;
A
#
# COMPACT_ATOMS: atom_id res chain seq x y z
N ALA A 1 -28.15 -14.06 8.33
CA ALA A 1 -28.24 -12.59 8.33
C ALA A 1 -27.28 -12.07 7.26
N THR A 2 -27.79 -11.42 6.23
CA THR A 2 -26.97 -10.92 5.12
C THR A 2 -26.29 -9.63 5.57
N VAL A 3 -24.97 -9.63 5.64
CA VAL A 3 -24.16 -8.44 5.89
C VAL A 3 -24.13 -7.63 4.60
N TYR A 4 -24.88 -6.53 4.54
CA TYR A 4 -24.79 -5.56 3.44
C TYR A 4 -23.51 -4.75 3.59
N GLY A 5 -22.38 -5.33 3.19
CA GLY A 5 -21.16 -4.59 2.93
C GLY A 5 -21.28 -3.95 1.55
N THR A 6 -21.82 -2.74 1.45
CA THR A 6 -21.67 -1.96 0.24
C THR A 6 -20.21 -1.54 0.14
N SER A 7 -19.44 -2.26 -0.67
CA SER A 7 -18.09 -1.88 -1.07
C SER A 7 -18.18 -0.67 -2.01
N VAL A 8 -18.39 0.51 -1.42
CA VAL A 8 -18.27 1.77 -2.15
C VAL A 8 -16.83 1.84 -2.62
N SER A 9 -16.62 1.69 -3.94
CA SER A 9 -15.27 1.71 -4.49
C SER A 9 -14.66 3.10 -4.27
N ILE A 10 -13.38 3.15 -3.92
CA ILE A 10 -12.67 4.43 -3.79
C ILE A 10 -12.82 5.24 -5.08
N SER A 11 -12.93 4.59 -6.23
CA SER A 11 -13.21 5.26 -7.52
C SER A 11 -14.54 6.01 -7.53
N SER A 12 -15.63 5.45 -7.00
CA SER A 12 -16.94 6.11 -7.02
C SER A 12 -17.00 7.33 -6.09
N ILE A 13 -16.33 7.28 -4.93
CA ILE A 13 -16.30 8.41 -3.98
C ILE A 13 -15.63 9.66 -4.61
N CYS A 14 -14.71 9.49 -5.57
CA CYS A 14 -14.01 10.60 -6.22
C CYS A 14 -14.94 11.53 -7.01
N PHE A 15 -16.13 11.06 -7.36
CA PHE A 15 -17.08 11.79 -8.19
C PHE A 15 -18.31 12.28 -7.42
N LEU A 16 -18.39 12.01 -6.12
CA LEU A 16 -19.46 12.54 -5.28
C LEU A 16 -19.25 14.04 -5.04
N HIS A 17 -20.32 14.81 -5.00
CA HIS A 17 -20.25 16.21 -4.55
C HIS A 17 -20.09 16.28 -3.03
N GLN A 18 -19.63 17.42 -2.51
CA GLN A 18 -19.67 17.67 -1.07
C GLN A 18 -21.11 17.62 -0.57
N ASP A 19 -21.34 16.99 0.58
CA ASP A 19 -22.66 16.92 1.20
C ASP A 19 -22.57 17.27 2.69
N LYS A 20 -23.22 18.37 3.06
CA LYS A 20 -23.28 18.87 4.44
C LYS A 20 -24.17 17.99 5.32
N GLY A 21 -25.07 17.21 4.74
CA GLY A 21 -26.10 16.48 5.45
C GLY A 21 -27.16 17.40 6.09
N ASN A 22 -28.01 16.82 6.93
CA ASN A 22 -29.23 17.48 7.41
C ASN A 22 -29.06 18.19 8.76
N CYS A 23 -27.97 17.94 9.48
CA CYS A 23 -27.70 18.57 10.76
C CYS A 23 -27.14 20.00 10.60
N ARG A 24 -27.24 20.79 11.66
CA ARG A 24 -26.86 22.22 11.68
C ARG A 24 -25.53 22.50 12.39
N GLY A 25 -24.75 21.48 12.68
CA GLY A 25 -23.38 21.63 13.15
C GLY A 25 -22.50 22.32 12.10
N ILE A 26 -21.33 22.78 12.55
CA ILE A 26 -20.31 23.36 11.69
C ILE A 26 -19.00 22.68 12.06
N SER A 27 -18.59 21.73 11.23
CA SER A 27 -17.28 21.10 11.29
C SER A 27 -16.61 21.31 9.95
N GLU A 28 -15.44 21.94 9.96
CA GLU A 28 -14.63 22.08 8.74
C GLU A 28 -14.06 20.71 8.37
N MET A 29 -14.39 20.25 7.17
CA MET A 29 -13.96 18.97 6.62
C MET A 29 -13.47 19.19 5.19
N TRP A 30 -12.74 18.22 4.65
CA TRP A 30 -12.25 18.27 3.28
C TRP A 30 -13.09 17.38 2.37
N HIS A 31 -13.36 17.86 1.14
CA HIS A 31 -13.89 17.03 0.07
C HIS A 31 -12.96 17.13 -1.15
N TYR A 32 -12.97 16.13 -2.00
CA TYR A 32 -12.28 16.17 -3.29
C TYR A 32 -13.20 16.75 -4.37
N ASN A 33 -12.70 17.73 -5.13
CA ASN A 33 -13.39 18.31 -6.28
C ASN A 33 -12.79 17.72 -7.57
N SER A 34 -13.51 16.79 -8.21
CA SER A 34 -13.04 16.12 -9.44
C SER A 34 -12.91 17.06 -10.64
N THR A 35 -13.72 18.12 -10.71
CA THR A 35 -13.67 19.10 -11.81
C THR A 35 -12.39 19.93 -11.77
N LYS A 36 -11.98 20.36 -10.57
CA LYS A 36 -10.74 21.11 -10.36
C LYS A 36 -9.53 20.21 -10.13
N ASP A 37 -9.78 18.95 -9.78
CA ASP A 37 -8.79 17.96 -9.35
C ASP A 37 -7.90 18.54 -8.24
N ILE A 38 -8.58 18.94 -7.15
CA ILE A 38 -8.04 19.49 -5.91
C ILE A 38 -9.01 19.18 -4.75
N CYS A 39 -8.53 19.06 -3.52
CA CYS A 39 -9.44 19.11 -2.37
C CYS A 39 -9.80 20.54 -1.98
N SER A 40 -10.97 20.72 -1.39
CA SER A 40 -11.41 22.00 -0.85
C SER A 40 -12.09 21.80 0.50
N PRO A 41 -11.95 22.75 1.44
CA PRO A 41 -12.65 22.69 2.71
C PRO A 41 -14.14 22.99 2.52
N PHE A 42 -14.98 22.36 3.33
CA PHE A 42 -16.42 22.61 3.38
C PHE A 42 -16.95 22.40 4.80
N ASN A 43 -18.11 22.99 5.11
CA ASN A 43 -18.76 22.84 6.41
C ASN A 43 -19.69 21.63 6.40
N TYR A 44 -19.36 20.61 7.20
CA TYR A 44 -20.22 19.46 7.47
C TYR A 44 -21.15 19.70 8.66
N GLY A 45 -22.40 19.24 8.53
CA GLY A 45 -23.48 19.45 9.48
C GLY A 45 -23.41 18.59 10.73
N GLY A 46 -22.57 17.54 10.74
CA GLY A 46 -22.42 16.61 11.86
C GLY A 46 -23.24 15.32 11.74
N CYS A 47 -24.15 15.21 10.77
CA CYS A 47 -24.86 13.96 10.48
C CYS A 47 -25.23 13.83 8.99
N GLY A 48 -25.41 12.59 8.53
CA GLY A 48 -25.76 12.28 7.14
C GLY A 48 -24.61 12.55 6.18
N GLY A 49 -24.93 13.10 5.01
CA GLY A 49 -23.95 13.36 3.96
C GLY A 49 -23.50 12.11 3.23
N ASN A 50 -22.38 12.21 2.52
CA ASN A 50 -21.76 11.09 1.80
C ASN A 50 -20.29 10.89 2.20
N GLU A 51 -19.62 9.94 1.56
CA GLU A 51 -18.27 9.49 1.87
C GLU A 51 -17.17 10.40 1.28
N ASN A 52 -17.50 11.41 0.47
CA ASN A 52 -16.52 12.41 0.02
C ASN A 52 -16.32 13.50 1.10
N ARG A 53 -15.89 13.06 2.28
CA ARG A 53 -15.65 13.88 3.48
C ARG A 53 -14.51 13.28 4.29
N PHE A 54 -13.47 14.06 4.55
CA PHE A 54 -12.24 13.59 5.21
C PHE A 54 -11.66 14.67 6.13
N ASP A 55 -10.93 14.25 7.15
CA ASP A 55 -10.17 15.17 8.03
C ASP A 55 -8.93 15.73 7.33
N ASN A 56 -8.37 14.97 6.38
CA ASN A 56 -7.20 15.36 5.61
C ASN A 56 -7.37 15.01 4.12
N CYS A 57 -6.95 15.92 3.26
CA CYS A 57 -6.97 15.77 1.81
C CYS A 57 -5.95 14.75 1.25
N THR A 58 -4.80 14.52 1.90
CA THR A 58 -3.64 13.82 1.28
C THR A 58 -4.00 12.46 0.66
N LEU A 59 -4.52 11.52 1.47
CA LEU A 59 -4.86 10.16 1.02
C LEU A 59 -5.90 10.18 -0.10
N ARG A 60 -6.80 11.17 -0.07
CA ARG A 60 -7.85 11.28 -1.07
C ARG A 60 -7.31 11.81 -2.39
N MET A 61 -6.43 12.79 -2.33
CA MET A 61 -5.75 13.31 -3.50
C MET A 61 -4.92 12.21 -4.18
N GLU A 62 -4.19 11.38 -3.41
CA GLU A 62 -3.45 10.23 -3.93
C GLU A 62 -4.35 9.20 -4.64
N SER A 63 -5.56 8.99 -4.13
CA SER A 63 -6.50 8.03 -4.68
C SER A 63 -7.24 8.55 -5.91
N CYS A 64 -7.67 9.81 -5.89
CA CYS A 64 -8.55 10.38 -6.91
C CYS A 64 -7.80 11.13 -8.00
N SER A 65 -6.76 11.89 -7.64
CA SER A 65 -6.06 12.74 -8.60
C SER A 65 -5.21 11.91 -9.53
N SER A 66 -5.57 11.88 -10.81
CA SER A 66 -4.72 11.27 -11.84
C SER A 66 -3.40 12.04 -11.97
N ARG A 67 -3.42 13.37 -11.76
CA ARG A 67 -2.20 14.20 -11.79
C ARG A 67 -1.23 13.82 -10.68
N VAL A 68 -1.70 13.72 -9.43
CA VAL A 68 -0.82 13.31 -8.31
C VAL A 68 -0.28 11.89 -8.52
N ARG A 69 -1.12 10.96 -8.99
CA ARG A 69 -0.68 9.60 -9.31
C ARG A 69 0.42 9.59 -10.38
N GLN A 70 0.24 10.37 -11.44
CA GLN A 70 1.24 10.50 -12.51
C GLN A 70 2.52 11.16 -12.00
N SER A 71 2.43 12.29 -11.30
CA SER A 71 3.61 12.98 -10.73
C SER A 71 4.40 12.07 -9.80
N ARG A 72 3.73 11.24 -9.00
CA ARG A 72 4.41 10.24 -8.16
C ARG A 72 5.15 9.20 -8.99
N GLN A 73 4.54 8.72 -10.08
CA GLN A 73 5.20 7.80 -11.02
C GLN A 73 6.40 8.46 -11.71
N ASP A 74 6.28 9.73 -12.12
CA ASP A 74 7.37 10.44 -12.78
C ASP A 74 8.55 10.69 -11.82
N LEU A 75 8.24 11.04 -10.56
CA LEU A 75 9.24 11.16 -9.50
C LEU A 75 9.93 9.84 -9.20
N TRP A 76 9.17 8.74 -9.08
CA TRP A 76 9.70 7.38 -8.94
C TRP A 76 10.66 7.05 -10.07
N ALA A 77 10.26 7.28 -11.33
CA ALA A 77 11.06 6.95 -12.50
C ALA A 77 12.36 7.77 -12.52
N THR A 78 12.29 9.04 -12.14
CA THR A 78 13.45 9.92 -12.03
C THR A 78 14.41 9.44 -10.93
N LEU A 79 13.88 9.14 -9.74
CA LEU A 79 14.66 8.61 -8.61
C LEU A 79 15.35 7.31 -9.00
N VAL A 80 14.63 6.35 -9.57
CA VAL A 80 15.19 5.07 -10.01
C VAL A 80 16.22 5.26 -11.11
N SER A 81 16.02 6.17 -12.07
CA SER A 81 17.05 6.44 -13.06
C SER A 81 18.32 7.06 -12.46
N SER A 82 18.19 7.81 -11.36
CA SER A 82 19.35 8.41 -10.68
C SER A 82 20.07 7.42 -9.76
N VAL A 83 19.32 6.57 -9.05
CA VAL A 83 19.84 5.55 -8.12
C VAL A 83 20.33 4.31 -8.88
N GLY A 84 19.61 3.86 -9.90
CA GLY A 84 19.97 2.71 -10.73
C GLY A 84 21.27 2.93 -11.53
N LYS A 85 21.58 4.18 -11.88
CA LYS A 85 22.89 4.54 -12.47
C LYS A 85 24.00 4.64 -11.43
N ALA A 86 23.65 4.86 -10.16
CA ALA A 86 24.62 4.98 -9.08
C ALA A 86 25.06 3.62 -8.54
N ASN A 87 24.50 2.49 -9.00
CA ASN A 87 24.84 1.21 -8.41
C ASN A 87 24.66 -0.06 -9.26
N GLU A 88 25.32 -0.06 -10.43
CA GLU A 88 25.73 -1.28 -11.18
C GLU A 88 26.17 -2.43 -10.25
N ASN A 89 26.97 -2.04 -9.25
CA ASN A 89 27.76 -2.92 -8.41
C ASN A 89 26.95 -3.59 -7.28
N LEU A 90 26.00 -2.90 -6.62
CA LEU A 90 25.21 -3.53 -5.55
C LEU A 90 24.28 -4.60 -6.10
N THR A 91 23.69 -4.41 -7.29
CA THR A 91 22.85 -5.46 -7.87
C THR A 91 23.65 -6.74 -8.11
N GLU A 92 24.89 -6.61 -8.59
CA GLU A 92 25.79 -7.76 -8.78
C GLU A 92 26.30 -8.33 -7.44
N ILE A 93 26.57 -7.49 -6.43
CA ILE A 93 26.94 -7.95 -5.08
C ILE A 93 25.78 -8.73 -4.45
N CYS A 94 24.55 -8.22 -4.48
CA CYS A 94 23.36 -8.91 -3.96
C CYS A 94 23.16 -10.27 -4.65
N ARG A 95 23.24 -10.30 -5.99
CA ARG A 95 23.10 -11.54 -6.76
C ARG A 95 24.17 -12.57 -6.41
N LYS A 96 25.41 -12.13 -6.12
CA LYS A 96 26.49 -13.03 -5.68
C LYS A 96 26.22 -13.59 -4.28
N LEU A 97 25.82 -12.74 -3.34
CA LEU A 97 25.49 -13.15 -1.97
C LEU A 97 24.30 -14.14 -1.95
N GLU A 98 23.27 -13.90 -2.76
CA GLU A 98 22.12 -14.81 -2.90
C GLU A 98 22.57 -16.18 -3.44
N LYS A 99 23.39 -16.20 -4.49
CA LYS A 99 23.92 -17.44 -5.08
C LYS A 99 24.83 -18.21 -4.13
N GLU A 100 25.67 -17.52 -3.36
CA GLU A 100 26.53 -18.13 -2.34
C GLU A 100 25.68 -18.75 -1.22
N ALA A 101 24.64 -18.05 -0.75
CA ALA A 101 23.72 -18.57 0.26
C ALA A 101 22.91 -19.79 -0.26
N GLU A 102 22.48 -19.77 -1.52
CA GLU A 102 21.79 -20.91 -2.15
C GLU A 102 22.71 -22.12 -2.35
N GLU A 103 23.98 -21.91 -2.73
CA GLU A 103 24.96 -22.98 -2.88
C GLU A 103 25.33 -23.60 -1.52
N GLU A 104 25.47 -22.79 -0.46
CA GLU A 104 25.65 -23.28 0.91
C GLU A 104 24.45 -24.12 1.37
N TYR A 105 23.24 -23.61 1.17
CA TYR A 105 22.01 -24.36 1.46
C TYR A 105 21.93 -25.67 0.68
N TYR A 106 22.24 -25.66 -0.63
CA TYR A 106 22.14 -26.88 -1.43
C TYR A 106 23.27 -27.87 -1.11
N ASP A 107 24.47 -27.40 -0.75
CA ASP A 107 25.59 -28.27 -0.38
C ASP A 107 25.39 -28.95 0.98
N GLU A 108 24.78 -28.24 1.95
CA GLU A 108 24.40 -28.78 3.25
C GLU A 108 23.31 -29.86 3.11
N TRP A 109 22.36 -29.69 2.19
CA TRP A 109 21.18 -30.55 2.06
C TRP A 109 21.22 -31.52 0.87
N LYS A 110 22.33 -31.60 0.12
CA LYS A 110 22.46 -32.46 -1.09
C LYS A 110 22.21 -33.95 -0.87
N ASP A 111 22.47 -34.45 0.34
CA ASP A 111 22.29 -35.86 0.72
C ASP A 111 20.93 -36.13 1.42
N TYR A 112 20.09 -35.11 1.55
CA TYR A 112 18.77 -35.23 2.16
C TYR A 112 17.83 -36.08 1.29
N LYS A 113 17.37 -37.22 1.84
CA LYS A 113 16.35 -38.06 1.23
C LYS A 113 14.99 -37.76 1.87
N PRO A 114 14.10 -37.02 1.20
CA PRO A 114 12.77 -36.76 1.75
C PRO A 114 11.96 -38.04 1.84
N ASP A 115 11.32 -38.29 2.99
CA ASP A 115 10.30 -39.32 3.14
C ASP A 115 9.03 -38.91 2.37
N VAL A 116 8.28 -39.92 1.90
CA VAL A 116 7.12 -39.77 1.01
C VAL A 116 6.11 -38.76 1.59
N GLY A 117 6.05 -37.55 1.02
CA GLY A 117 5.08 -36.51 1.38
C GLY A 117 5.66 -35.14 1.72
N HIS A 118 6.98 -34.98 1.87
CA HIS A 118 7.61 -33.67 2.16
C HIS A 118 8.59 -33.30 1.04
N THR A 119 8.36 -32.18 0.35
CA THR A 119 9.20 -31.72 -0.77
C THR A 119 10.27 -30.70 -0.37
N ALA A 120 10.32 -30.30 0.90
CA ALA A 120 11.33 -29.42 1.47
C ALA A 120 11.72 -29.90 2.88
N PRO A 121 12.97 -29.69 3.34
CA PRO A 121 13.35 -30.00 4.71
C PRO A 121 12.44 -29.25 5.70
N PRO A 122 12.13 -29.84 6.86
CA PRO A 122 11.34 -29.16 7.89
C PRO A 122 12.01 -27.85 8.27
N ARG A 123 11.26 -26.75 8.31
CA ARG A 123 11.77 -25.51 8.91
C ARG A 123 12.15 -25.83 10.35
N GLU A 124 13.41 -25.64 10.73
CA GLU A 124 13.80 -25.75 12.13
C GLU A 124 12.90 -24.80 12.92
N ASN A 125 12.08 -25.38 13.80
CA ASN A 125 11.42 -24.60 14.83
C ASN A 125 12.54 -24.15 15.76
N TYR A 126 13.04 -22.93 15.56
CA TYR A 126 13.70 -22.20 16.64
C TYR A 126 12.64 -22.06 17.73
N TYR A 127 12.66 -22.99 18.69
CA TYR A 127 11.99 -22.79 19.94
C TYR A 127 12.75 -21.64 20.62
N ASP A 128 12.08 -20.51 20.81
CA ASP A 128 12.55 -19.48 21.72
C ASP A 128 12.59 -20.13 23.12
N ASP A 129 13.76 -20.59 23.55
CA ASP A 129 14.06 -21.07 24.91
C ASP A 129 14.09 -19.87 25.90
N ASP A 130 13.07 -19.02 25.85
CA ASP A 130 12.87 -17.91 26.79
C ASP A 130 11.51 -18.06 27.49
N GLU A 131 11.38 -19.09 28.33
CA GLU A 131 10.42 -19.07 29.44
C GLU A 131 10.99 -19.81 30.66
N GLU A 132 11.74 -19.08 31.49
CA GLU A 132 11.94 -19.39 32.92
C GLU A 132 11.67 -18.14 33.78
#